data_AF-H2KZ24-F1
#
_entry.id   AF-H2KZ24-F1
#
_cell.length_a   1.000
_cell.length_b   1.000
_cell.length_c   1.000
_cell.angle_alpha   90.00
_cell.angle_beta   90.00
_cell.angle_gamma   90.00
#
_symmetry.space_group_name_H-M   'P 1'
#
loop_
_entity.id
_entity.type
_entity.pdbx_description
1 polymer ?
#
loop_
_entity_poly.entity_id
_entity_poly.type
_entity_poly.pdbx_seq_one_letter_code
_entity_poly.pdbx_strand_id
1 'polypeptide(L)'
;MSSITGLQVKSLRIGVEPVEVELDEDAGILWTSLQTAFPGCSGMYYREIGDSCKKSVKFDGKKFMAPGGAWNDREYFVTLSQRCHTAAGNSGHTASYSDATKQFEKSVQAVQKMMLASGMKIDMSHLTKKRQHTSSRETASSTSSSTVTPDPIQAIEERSQMLKTAGRELSPLEQQFLDLCRISTAKDQIIDANRQEITKMNETLRILEKNLKETETNLSEANAMVDCKQQELEMVSEALKRLEESRHTISELNRKSGNLEENVTELQMKLMNVEEENHGLKAQLETSHNRIKEMSDTISMLTSSKDILSKELDQLRPFADAAGIEDYENIPTFIHAIQENKELRKTNENMKLQSEETKDNHKQMQSIHTEVFEENAKLRNRNEDLERRFAHVDDELACVNENWAKELKEKQQDWDKVKYAAESEVLSLREQLVHLQSILESATREAAENARRVSELEHERHEVRRLSDAMHIKAQEDLARQVRVLKERLAESDSQVAELNVLVSSLAADATASRREISDLL
;
A
#
# COMPACT_ATOMS: atom_id res chain seq x y z
N MET A 1 -53.74 1.25 11.02
CA MET A 1 -53.43 0.95 12.43
C MET A 1 -53.03 -0.51 12.53
N SER A 2 -51.76 -0.80 12.77
CA SER A 2 -51.29 -2.08 13.33
C SER A 2 -50.05 -1.75 14.14
N SER A 3 -50.27 -1.31 15.38
CA SER A 3 -49.20 -1.12 16.34
C SER A 3 -48.61 -2.48 16.70
N ILE A 4 -47.35 -2.72 16.32
CA ILE A 4 -46.55 -3.80 16.89
C ILE A 4 -46.16 -3.36 18.30
N THR A 5 -47.10 -3.48 19.23
CA THR A 5 -46.84 -3.44 20.66
C THR A 5 -46.42 -4.83 21.10
N GLY A 6 -45.20 -4.98 21.61
CA GLY A 6 -44.85 -6.18 22.39
C GLY A 6 -43.52 -6.85 22.09
N LEU A 7 -42.47 -6.14 21.68
CA LEU A 7 -41.12 -6.63 21.94
C LEU A 7 -40.78 -6.31 23.40
N GLN A 8 -41.15 -7.20 24.32
CA GLN A 8 -40.57 -7.22 25.66
C GLN A 8 -39.07 -7.49 25.51
N VAL A 9 -38.27 -6.43 25.50
CA VAL A 9 -36.81 -6.54 25.56
C VAL A 9 -36.47 -7.08 26.94
N LYS A 10 -36.22 -8.38 27.02
CA LYS A 10 -35.65 -9.04 28.21
C LYS A 10 -34.15 -8.75 28.29
N SER A 11 -33.78 -7.48 28.50
CA SER A 11 -32.38 -7.11 28.74
C SER A 11 -32.05 -7.29 30.21
N LEU A 12 -31.10 -8.16 30.52
CA LEU A 12 -30.49 -8.26 31.84
C LEU A 12 -29.17 -7.49 31.83
N ARG A 13 -29.01 -6.54 32.75
CA ARG A 13 -27.72 -5.87 32.97
C ARG A 13 -26.89 -6.75 33.89
N ILE A 14 -25.82 -7.34 33.38
CA ILE A 14 -24.84 -8.08 34.16
C ILE A 14 -23.69 -7.13 34.48
N GLY A 15 -23.48 -6.83 35.75
CA GLY A 15 -22.32 -6.08 36.22
C GLY A 15 -21.11 -7.02 36.35
N VAL A 16 -19.94 -6.56 35.91
CA VAL A 16 -18.65 -7.19 36.23
C VAL A 16 -18.07 -6.41 37.41
N GLU A 17 -17.35 -7.10 38.29
CA GLU A 17 -16.65 -6.46 39.41
C GLU A 17 -15.66 -5.40 38.88
N PRO A 18 -15.58 -4.21 39.51
CA PRO A 18 -14.58 -3.20 39.13
C PRO A 18 -13.17 -3.77 39.23
N VAL A 19 -12.36 -3.54 38.20
CA VAL A 19 -10.95 -3.97 38.16
C VAL A 19 -10.06 -2.75 38.36
N GLU A 20 -9.14 -2.83 39.31
CA GLU A 20 -8.08 -1.83 39.48
C GLU A 20 -7.01 -2.05 38.40
N VAL A 21 -6.69 -1.00 37.65
CA VAL A 21 -5.67 -1.01 36.59
C VAL A 21 -4.55 -0.09 37.01
N GLU A 22 -3.32 -0.60 37.01
CA GLU A 22 -2.12 0.17 37.35
C GLU A 22 -1.89 1.32 36.36
N LEU A 23 -1.54 2.49 36.90
CA LEU A 23 -1.17 3.66 36.13
C LEU A 23 0.32 3.61 35.77
N ASP A 24 0.63 4.06 34.56
CA ASP A 24 1.99 4.30 34.07
C ASP A 24 2.61 5.55 34.73
N GLU A 25 3.90 5.80 34.53
CA GLU A 25 4.67 6.88 35.16
C GLU A 25 4.01 8.27 35.01
N ASP A 26 3.40 8.54 33.86
CA ASP A 26 2.71 9.81 33.56
C ASP A 26 1.23 9.83 34.01
N ALA A 27 0.84 8.95 34.94
CA ALA A 27 -0.55 8.73 35.32
C ALA A 27 -1.47 8.36 34.13
N GLY A 28 -0.97 7.66 33.11
CA GLY A 28 -1.76 7.16 31.98
C GLY A 28 -2.12 5.68 32.14
N ILE A 29 -3.18 5.22 31.48
CA ILE A 29 -3.49 3.77 31.42
C ILE A 29 -2.99 3.22 30.08
N LEU A 30 -2.00 2.34 30.10
CA LEU A 30 -1.48 1.72 28.89
C LEU A 30 -2.56 0.85 28.21
N TRP A 31 -2.66 0.93 26.88
CA TRP A 31 -3.63 0.17 26.09
C TRP A 31 -3.55 -1.33 26.36
N THR A 32 -2.32 -1.87 26.43
CA THR A 32 -2.08 -3.29 26.69
C THR A 32 -2.52 -3.72 28.10
N SER A 33 -2.38 -2.84 29.10
CA SER A 33 -2.89 -3.08 30.46
C SER A 33 -4.41 -3.16 30.46
N LEU A 34 -5.09 -2.24 29.76
CA LEU A 34 -6.54 -2.28 29.62
C LEU A 34 -7.03 -3.54 28.87
N GLN A 35 -6.34 -3.94 27.80
CA GLN A 35 -6.68 -5.16 27.05
C GLN A 35 -6.48 -6.44 27.85
N THR A 36 -5.47 -6.45 28.74
CA THR A 36 -5.25 -7.57 29.67
C THR A 36 -6.39 -7.67 30.69
N ALA A 37 -6.81 -6.54 31.27
CA ALA A 37 -7.91 -6.50 32.23
C ALA A 37 -9.27 -6.80 31.60
N PHE A 38 -9.52 -6.28 30.39
CA PHE A 38 -10.78 -6.44 29.65
C PHE A 38 -10.52 -6.93 28.21
N PRO A 39 -10.37 -8.24 28.00
CA PRO A 39 -10.18 -8.81 26.66
C PRO A 39 -11.33 -8.44 25.73
N GLY A 40 -11.01 -7.89 24.54
CA GLY A 40 -12.00 -7.45 23.56
C GLY A 40 -12.56 -6.04 23.80
N CYS A 41 -11.96 -5.27 24.71
CA CYS A 41 -12.23 -3.85 24.79
C CYS A 41 -11.81 -3.11 23.50
N SER A 42 -12.59 -2.10 23.13
CA SER A 42 -12.34 -1.24 21.97
C SER A 42 -12.09 0.21 22.34
N GLY A 43 -12.43 0.61 23.56
CA GLY A 43 -12.24 1.96 24.04
C GLY A 43 -12.88 2.17 25.40
N MET A 44 -12.60 3.33 25.99
CA MET A 44 -13.04 3.72 27.33
C MET A 44 -13.84 5.02 27.27
N TYR A 45 -14.87 5.13 28.10
CA TYR A 45 -15.74 6.29 28.19
C TYR A 45 -16.17 6.53 29.64
N TYR A 46 -16.59 7.75 29.95
CA TYR A 46 -17.16 8.12 31.24
C TYR A 46 -18.48 8.88 31.03
N ARG A 47 -19.23 9.07 32.11
CA ARG A 47 -20.39 9.98 32.15
C ARG A 47 -20.23 10.90 33.35
N GLU A 48 -20.57 12.17 33.18
CA GLU A 48 -20.60 13.12 34.28
C GLU A 48 -21.88 12.93 35.12
N ILE A 49 -21.79 13.22 36.42
CA ILE A 49 -22.91 13.11 37.34
C ILE A 49 -24.03 14.04 36.87
N GLY A 50 -25.16 13.47 36.44
CA GLY A 50 -26.32 14.20 35.92
C GLY A 50 -26.40 14.30 34.40
N ASP A 51 -25.37 13.90 33.65
CA ASP A 51 -25.42 13.81 32.19
C ASP A 51 -25.63 12.37 31.72
N SER A 52 -26.58 12.19 30.79
CA SER A 52 -26.82 10.89 30.16
C SER A 52 -25.85 10.60 29.01
N CYS A 53 -25.10 11.61 28.55
CA CYS A 53 -24.18 11.51 27.43
C CYS A 53 -22.89 10.77 27.78
N LYS A 54 -22.39 9.97 26.83
CA LYS A 54 -21.13 9.25 26.95
C LYS A 54 -20.00 10.11 26.39
N LYS A 55 -18.96 10.36 27.17
CA LYS A 55 -17.76 11.07 26.72
C LYS A 55 -16.59 10.08 26.60
N SER A 56 -15.92 10.06 25.45
CA SER A 56 -14.77 9.18 25.21
C SER A 56 -13.53 9.69 25.95
N VAL A 57 -12.75 8.77 26.51
CA VAL A 57 -11.45 9.10 27.13
C VAL A 57 -10.42 9.32 26.02
N LYS A 58 -9.56 10.34 26.17
CA LYS A 58 -8.54 10.68 25.19
C LYS A 58 -7.50 9.55 25.10
N PHE A 59 -7.19 9.14 23.88
CA PHE A 59 -6.22 8.08 23.57
C PHE A 59 -5.14 8.65 22.64
N ASP A 60 -3.87 8.43 22.98
CA ASP A 60 -2.72 8.93 22.20
C ASP A 60 -2.16 7.91 21.20
N GLY A 61 -2.79 6.74 21.08
CA GLY A 61 -2.32 5.61 20.27
C GLY A 61 -1.63 4.51 21.09
N LYS A 62 -1.20 4.80 22.32
CA LYS A 62 -0.53 3.85 23.22
C LYS A 62 -1.19 3.78 24.59
N LYS A 63 -1.65 4.91 25.15
CA LYS A 63 -2.26 5.02 26.48
C LYS A 63 -3.46 5.97 26.51
N PHE A 64 -4.33 5.76 27.49
CA PHE A 64 -5.43 6.66 27.83
C PHE A 64 -4.98 7.68 28.87
N MET A 65 -5.46 8.91 28.69
CA MET A 65 -5.13 10.04 29.57
C MET A 65 -6.35 10.45 30.40
N ALA A 66 -6.12 10.78 31.67
CA ALA A 66 -7.16 11.26 32.57
C ALA A 66 -7.82 12.56 32.06
N PRO A 67 -9.14 12.60 31.84
CA PRO A 67 -9.86 13.84 31.55
C PRO A 67 -9.74 14.82 32.72
N GLY A 68 -9.01 15.93 32.54
CA GLY A 68 -8.81 16.92 33.61
C GLY A 68 -7.66 16.60 34.59
N GLY A 69 -6.85 15.57 34.31
CA GLY A 69 -5.61 15.30 35.04
C GLY A 69 -5.72 14.38 36.26
N ALA A 70 -6.91 13.89 36.62
CA ALA A 70 -7.11 12.94 37.72
C ALA A 70 -8.07 11.80 37.35
N TRP A 71 -7.80 10.59 37.82
CA TRP A 71 -8.67 9.42 37.62
C TRP A 71 -9.72 9.22 38.71
N ASN A 72 -9.51 9.77 39.91
CA ASN A 72 -10.34 9.42 41.08
C ASN A 72 -11.64 10.23 41.18
N ASP A 73 -11.95 11.08 40.20
CA ASP A 73 -13.10 12.01 40.26
C ASP A 73 -14.39 11.45 39.64
N ARG A 74 -14.33 10.33 38.91
CA ARG A 74 -15.47 9.77 38.17
C ARG A 74 -15.30 8.27 37.89
N GLU A 75 -16.42 7.62 37.56
CA GLU A 75 -16.41 6.21 37.11
C GLU A 75 -16.13 6.11 35.61
N TYR A 76 -15.28 5.15 35.24
CA TYR A 76 -14.92 4.86 33.86
C TYR A 76 -15.50 3.52 33.43
N PHE A 77 -15.97 3.47 32.19
CA PHE A 77 -16.61 2.31 31.59
C PHE A 77 -15.87 1.91 30.32
N VAL A 78 -15.71 0.60 30.13
CA VAL A 78 -15.05 0.04 28.95
C VAL A 78 -16.11 -0.45 27.96
N THR A 79 -15.92 -0.15 26.68
CA THR A 79 -16.76 -0.70 25.60
C THR A 79 -16.17 -2.03 25.15
N LEU A 80 -16.81 -3.13 25.55
CA LEU A 80 -16.54 -4.45 25.03
C LEU A 80 -17.16 -4.57 23.64
N SER A 81 -16.33 -4.70 22.61
CA SER A 81 -16.82 -4.93 21.24
C SER A 81 -17.00 -6.42 21.02
N GLN A 82 -18.18 -6.83 20.54
CA GLN A 82 -18.41 -8.21 20.14
C GLN A 82 -17.61 -8.50 18.85
N ARG A 83 -16.45 -9.13 19.03
CA ARG A 83 -15.68 -9.84 18.00
C ARG A 83 -15.17 -8.99 16.82
N CYS A 84 -13.91 -8.58 16.91
CA CYS A 84 -12.98 -8.86 15.81
C CYS A 84 -12.07 -10.01 16.26
N HIS A 85 -12.61 -11.23 16.28
CA HIS A 85 -11.77 -12.42 16.15
C HIS A 85 -11.31 -12.50 14.69
N THR A 86 -10.43 -11.58 14.31
CA THR A 86 -9.51 -11.75 13.18
C THR A 86 -8.10 -11.70 13.75
N ALA A 87 -7.87 -12.51 14.78
CA ALA A 87 -6.56 -12.98 15.20
C ALA A 87 -6.09 -14.19 14.35
N ALA A 88 -6.71 -14.39 13.19
CA ALA A 88 -6.26 -15.33 12.17
C ALA A 88 -6.13 -14.55 10.86
N GLY A 89 -4.92 -14.07 10.59
CA GLY A 89 -4.49 -13.59 9.29
C GLY A 89 -5.08 -12.25 8.86
N ASN A 90 -4.52 -11.14 9.35
CA ASN A 90 -4.22 -10.06 8.42
C ASN A 90 -3.06 -9.21 8.92
N SER A 91 -2.05 -9.13 8.07
CA SER A 91 -0.85 -8.32 8.14
C SER A 91 -1.22 -6.82 8.07
N GLY A 92 -1.72 -6.27 9.17
CA GLY A 92 -2.09 -4.86 9.31
C GLY A 92 -0.91 -3.88 9.26
N HIS A 93 0.34 -4.37 9.23
CA HIS A 93 1.52 -3.53 9.04
C HIS A 93 2.07 -3.55 7.60
N THR A 94 1.69 -4.51 6.74
CA THR A 94 2.15 -4.55 5.35
C THR A 94 1.24 -3.79 4.39
N ALA A 95 -0.03 -3.60 4.73
CA ALA A 95 -0.98 -2.83 3.90
C ALA A 95 -0.49 -1.37 3.74
N SER A 96 -0.05 -0.74 4.83
CA SER A 96 0.49 0.62 4.84
C SER A 96 1.77 0.76 3.99
N TYR A 97 2.65 -0.24 4.01
CA TYR A 97 3.88 -0.25 3.20
C TYR A 97 3.59 -0.45 1.70
N SER A 98 2.61 -1.30 1.37
CA SER A 98 2.20 -1.54 -0.01
C SER A 98 1.56 -0.31 -0.66
N ASP A 99 0.80 0.46 0.12
CA ASP A 99 0.17 1.70 -0.34
C ASP A 99 1.20 2.84 -0.47
N ALA A 100 2.16 2.94 0.46
CA ALA A 100 3.28 3.88 0.36
C ALA A 100 4.16 3.60 -0.88
N THR A 101 4.46 2.33 -1.16
CA THR A 101 5.26 1.92 -2.34
C THR A 101 4.58 2.33 -3.65
N LYS A 102 3.27 2.11 -3.77
CA LYS A 102 2.49 2.52 -4.96
C LYS A 102 2.48 4.04 -5.14
N GLN A 103 2.49 4.80 -4.05
CA GLN A 103 2.51 6.27 -4.10
C GLN A 103 3.89 6.80 -4.51
N PHE A 104 4.97 6.12 -4.10
CA PHE A 104 6.33 6.40 -4.56
C PHE A 104 6.50 6.10 -6.06
N GLU A 105 6.06 4.94 -6.52
CA GLU A 105 6.14 4.56 -7.94
C GLU A 105 5.38 5.54 -8.85
N LYS A 106 4.20 6.00 -8.41
CA LYS A 106 3.43 7.05 -9.10
C LYS A 106 4.14 8.40 -9.15
N SER A 107 4.85 8.79 -8.08
CA SER A 107 5.58 10.06 -8.06
C SER A 107 6.83 10.01 -8.94
N VAL A 108 7.54 8.88 -9.01
CA VAL A 108 8.66 8.68 -9.94
C VAL A 108 8.19 8.76 -11.40
N GLN A 109 7.09 8.08 -11.75
CA GLN A 109 6.52 8.18 -13.09
C GLN A 109 6.04 9.61 -13.42
N ALA A 110 5.48 10.33 -12.44
CA ALA A 110 5.08 11.73 -12.64
C ALA A 110 6.28 12.64 -12.92
N VAL A 111 7.41 12.44 -12.22
CA VAL A 111 8.67 13.15 -12.47
C VAL A 111 9.22 12.79 -13.85
N GLN A 112 9.22 11.51 -14.23
CA GLN A 112 9.65 11.08 -15.57
C GLN A 112 8.80 11.73 -16.67
N LYS A 113 7.47 11.77 -16.50
CA LYS A 113 6.55 12.47 -17.39
C LYS A 113 6.82 13.98 -17.41
N MET A 114 7.09 14.61 -16.27
CA MET A 114 7.44 16.03 -16.22
C MET A 114 8.79 16.34 -16.87
N MET A 115 9.79 15.47 -16.76
CA MET A 115 11.08 15.64 -17.42
C MET A 115 10.95 15.51 -18.95
N LEU A 116 10.15 14.55 -19.42
CA LEU A 116 9.80 14.43 -20.85
C LEU A 116 9.01 15.65 -21.35
N ALA A 117 8.07 16.16 -20.54
CA ALA A 117 7.24 17.32 -20.87
C ALA A 117 7.99 18.66 -20.80
N SER A 118 8.97 18.80 -19.90
CA SER A 118 9.77 20.01 -19.71
C SER A 118 10.87 20.19 -20.76
N GLY A 119 10.93 19.33 -21.78
CA GLY A 119 11.81 19.52 -22.92
C GLY A 119 13.30 19.40 -22.60
N MET A 120 13.67 18.87 -21.43
CA MET A 120 15.04 18.40 -21.15
C MET A 120 15.27 17.14 -21.98
N LYS A 121 15.54 17.35 -23.27
CA LYS A 121 15.95 16.33 -24.23
C LYS A 121 17.34 15.86 -23.84
N ILE A 122 17.42 14.84 -23.00
CA ILE A 122 18.57 13.94 -23.04
C ILE A 122 18.47 13.24 -24.39
N ASP A 123 19.29 13.70 -25.33
CA ASP A 123 19.32 13.27 -26.71
C ASP A 123 19.72 11.79 -26.79
N MET A 124 18.73 10.89 -26.77
CA MET A 124 18.91 9.45 -27.04
C MET A 124 18.65 9.11 -28.52
N SER A 125 18.77 10.10 -29.43
CA SER A 125 18.56 9.90 -30.88
C SER A 125 19.68 9.11 -31.58
N HIS A 126 20.62 8.52 -30.83
CA HIS A 126 21.68 7.68 -31.38
C HIS A 126 21.17 6.27 -31.76
N LEU A 127 19.99 5.89 -31.31
CA LEU A 127 19.44 4.55 -31.52
C LEU A 127 18.14 4.65 -32.30
N THR A 128 18.25 4.86 -33.62
CA THR A 128 17.34 4.40 -34.70
C THR A 128 17.46 5.32 -35.93
N LYS A 129 18.69 5.50 -36.42
CA LYS A 129 18.90 6.01 -37.78
C LYS A 129 18.77 4.87 -38.79
N LYS A 130 17.75 5.02 -39.65
CA LYS A 130 17.85 4.89 -41.12
C LYS A 130 17.79 3.47 -41.69
N ARG A 131 16.68 3.17 -42.39
CA ARG A 131 16.64 3.15 -43.87
C ARG A 131 15.21 2.94 -44.36
N GLN A 132 14.58 4.06 -44.72
CA GLN A 132 13.62 4.08 -45.83
C GLN A 132 14.37 3.72 -47.11
N HIS A 133 13.81 2.80 -47.90
CA HIS A 133 14.05 2.76 -49.33
C HIS A 133 12.71 2.78 -50.03
N THR A 134 12.47 3.92 -50.68
CA THR A 134 11.50 4.18 -51.73
C THR A 134 11.96 3.54 -53.05
N SER A 135 11.00 3.12 -53.89
CA SER A 135 10.88 3.42 -55.34
C SER A 135 10.16 2.27 -56.06
N SER A 136 8.94 2.47 -56.56
CA SER A 136 8.63 2.82 -57.97
C SER A 136 8.70 1.60 -58.90
N ARG A 137 7.58 1.03 -59.35
CA ARG A 137 6.80 1.41 -60.56
C ARG A 137 7.67 1.53 -61.81
N GLU A 138 7.60 0.52 -62.69
CA GLU A 138 7.62 0.55 -64.17
C GLU A 138 7.03 -0.80 -64.66
N THR A 139 5.82 -0.88 -65.21
CA THR A 139 5.39 -0.73 -66.63
C THR A 139 6.00 -1.72 -67.64
N ALA A 140 5.16 -2.62 -68.17
CA ALA A 140 4.98 -3.01 -69.59
C ALA A 140 4.09 -4.28 -69.66
N SER A 141 2.79 -4.15 -69.95
CA SER A 141 2.19 -4.33 -71.29
C SER A 141 2.63 -5.61 -72.04
N SER A 142 1.71 -6.57 -72.17
CA SER A 142 1.43 -7.34 -73.40
C SER A 142 0.19 -8.24 -73.20
N THR A 143 -0.95 -7.75 -73.67
CA THR A 143 -1.85 -8.42 -74.62
C THR A 143 -2.31 -9.88 -74.35
N SER A 144 -3.54 -9.98 -73.86
CA SER A 144 -4.66 -10.73 -74.48
C SER A 144 -4.36 -12.10 -75.14
N SER A 145 -4.69 -13.19 -74.44
CA SER A 145 -5.45 -14.30 -75.03
C SER A 145 -6.18 -15.05 -73.93
N SER A 146 -7.49 -14.84 -73.90
CA SER A 146 -8.45 -15.42 -72.98
C SER A 146 -8.82 -16.83 -73.45
N THR A 147 -8.15 -17.84 -72.92
CA THR A 147 -8.67 -19.22 -72.86
C THR A 147 -8.38 -19.74 -71.46
N VAL A 148 -9.33 -19.48 -70.58
CA VAL A 148 -9.30 -19.86 -69.16
C VAL A 148 -9.61 -21.35 -69.06
N THR A 149 -8.60 -22.19 -69.09
CA THR A 149 -8.67 -23.54 -68.48
C THR A 149 -7.97 -23.44 -67.13
N PRO A 150 -8.69 -23.49 -66.00
CA PRO A 150 -8.15 -23.13 -64.68
C PRO A 150 -7.12 -24.13 -64.12
N ASP A 151 -6.93 -25.28 -64.76
CA ASP A 151 -5.87 -26.23 -64.39
C ASP A 151 -4.99 -26.52 -65.62
N PRO A 152 -3.74 -26.06 -65.67
CA PRO A 152 -2.83 -26.35 -66.78
C PRO A 152 -2.60 -27.86 -66.97
N ILE A 153 -2.77 -28.69 -65.95
CA ILE A 153 -2.70 -30.15 -66.09
C ILE A 153 -3.89 -30.66 -66.93
N GLN A 154 -5.10 -30.18 -66.65
CA GLN A 154 -6.29 -30.54 -67.44
C GLN A 154 -6.15 -30.10 -68.91
N ALA A 155 -5.61 -28.92 -69.17
CA ALA A 155 -5.40 -28.45 -70.55
C ALA A 155 -4.42 -29.34 -71.33
N ILE A 156 -3.38 -29.88 -70.68
CA ILE A 156 -2.44 -30.83 -71.29
C ILE A 156 -3.12 -32.19 -71.51
N GLU A 157 -3.94 -32.65 -70.56
CA GLU A 157 -4.72 -33.89 -70.65
C GLU A 157 -5.73 -33.83 -71.80
N GLU A 158 -6.51 -32.75 -71.89
CA GLU A 158 -7.48 -32.51 -72.96
C GLU A 158 -6.79 -32.49 -74.32
N ARG A 159 -5.65 -31.79 -74.46
CA ARG A 159 -4.90 -31.76 -75.72
C ARG A 159 -4.32 -33.13 -76.10
N SER A 160 -3.86 -33.90 -75.12
CA SER A 160 -3.44 -35.30 -75.33
C SER A 160 -4.60 -36.17 -75.83
N GLN A 161 -5.77 -36.02 -75.25
CA GLN A 161 -6.98 -36.78 -75.59
C GLN A 161 -7.56 -36.38 -76.95
N MET A 162 -7.49 -35.09 -77.31
CA MET A 162 -7.83 -34.59 -78.65
C MET A 162 -6.92 -35.16 -79.74
N LEU A 163 -5.62 -35.29 -79.47
CA LEU A 163 -4.67 -35.87 -80.44
C LEU A 163 -4.92 -37.37 -80.65
N LYS A 164 -5.26 -38.11 -79.57
CA LYS A 164 -5.66 -39.52 -79.65
C LYS A 164 -6.96 -39.71 -80.43
N THR A 165 -7.97 -38.86 -80.19
CA THR A 165 -9.26 -38.93 -80.91
C THR A 165 -9.12 -38.54 -82.39
N ALA A 166 -8.13 -37.73 -82.75
CA ALA A 166 -7.76 -37.43 -84.13
C ALA A 166 -7.00 -38.58 -84.85
N GLY A 167 -6.80 -39.74 -84.20
CA GLY A 167 -6.17 -40.92 -84.80
C GLY A 167 -4.66 -40.80 -85.05
N ARG A 168 -4.01 -39.77 -84.50
CA ARG A 168 -2.54 -39.61 -84.55
C ARG A 168 -1.94 -40.29 -83.33
N GLU A 169 -1.30 -41.43 -83.53
CA GLU A 169 -0.45 -41.99 -82.48
C GLU A 169 0.74 -41.05 -82.25
N LEU A 170 0.92 -40.64 -81.00
CA LEU A 170 2.01 -39.77 -80.59
C LEU A 170 3.33 -40.51 -80.81
N SER A 171 4.25 -39.91 -81.56
CA SER A 171 5.62 -40.41 -81.67
C SER A 171 6.22 -40.57 -80.25
N PRO A 172 7.13 -41.54 -80.00
CA PRO A 172 7.81 -41.65 -78.71
C PRO A 172 8.39 -40.32 -78.22
N LEU A 173 8.83 -39.45 -79.14
CA LEU A 173 9.31 -38.10 -78.83
C LEU A 173 8.18 -37.14 -78.40
N GLU A 174 7.02 -37.19 -79.05
CA GLU A 174 5.85 -36.35 -78.69
C GLU A 174 5.25 -36.77 -77.35
N GLN A 175 5.23 -38.07 -77.06
CA GLN A 175 4.84 -38.59 -75.75
C GLN A 175 5.82 -38.10 -74.66
N GLN A 176 7.13 -38.13 -74.92
CA GLN A 176 8.13 -37.55 -74.00
C GLN A 176 7.91 -36.04 -73.78
N PHE A 177 7.55 -35.26 -74.80
CA PHE A 177 7.22 -33.84 -74.63
C PHE A 177 5.97 -33.62 -73.79
N LEU A 178 4.90 -34.40 -74.01
CA LEU A 178 3.69 -34.35 -73.20
C LEU A 178 3.98 -34.69 -71.73
N ASP A 179 4.74 -35.75 -71.48
CA ASP A 179 5.12 -36.15 -70.12
C ASP A 179 6.04 -35.10 -69.46
N LEU A 180 6.95 -34.49 -70.21
CA LEU A 180 7.75 -33.36 -69.72
C LEU A 180 6.87 -32.15 -69.38
N CYS A 181 5.85 -31.83 -70.17
CA CYS A 181 4.91 -30.75 -69.87
C CYS A 181 4.09 -31.04 -68.60
N ARG A 182 3.61 -32.28 -68.43
CA ARG A 182 2.92 -32.71 -67.21
C ARG A 182 3.83 -32.61 -65.98
N ILE A 183 5.05 -33.14 -66.08
CA ILE A 183 6.04 -33.08 -65.01
C ILE A 183 6.39 -31.63 -64.68
N SER A 184 6.57 -30.77 -65.68
CA SER A 184 6.86 -29.33 -65.46
C SER A 184 5.71 -28.65 -64.76
N THR A 185 4.47 -28.88 -65.19
CA THR A 185 3.28 -28.27 -64.59
C THR A 185 3.06 -28.75 -63.14
N ALA A 186 3.21 -30.05 -62.90
CA ALA A 186 3.14 -30.61 -61.54
C ALA A 186 4.25 -30.05 -60.64
N LYS A 187 5.47 -29.87 -61.17
CA LYS A 187 6.57 -29.20 -60.47
C LYS A 187 6.21 -27.76 -60.12
N ASP A 188 5.66 -26.99 -61.05
CA ASP A 188 5.26 -25.60 -60.82
C ASP A 188 4.17 -25.51 -59.74
N GLN A 189 3.16 -26.39 -59.77
CA GLN A 189 2.13 -26.47 -58.72
C GLN A 189 2.73 -26.79 -57.34
N ILE A 190 3.67 -27.75 -57.26
CA ILE A 190 4.37 -28.09 -56.01
C ILE A 190 5.24 -26.91 -55.54
N ILE A 191 5.93 -26.23 -56.45
CA ILE A 191 6.75 -25.06 -56.13
C ILE A 191 5.87 -23.93 -55.58
N ASP A 192 4.72 -23.66 -56.17
CA ASP A 192 3.81 -22.62 -55.70
C ASP A 192 3.15 -22.98 -54.37
N ALA A 193 2.76 -24.24 -54.16
CA ALA A 193 2.29 -24.72 -52.86
C ALA A 193 3.37 -24.56 -51.77
N ASN A 194 4.60 -24.97 -52.06
CA ASN A 194 5.74 -24.80 -51.17
C ASN A 194 6.05 -23.31 -50.91
N ARG A 195 5.95 -22.44 -51.92
CA ARG A 195 6.13 -20.99 -51.75
C ARG A 195 5.06 -20.39 -50.81
N GLN A 196 3.81 -20.82 -50.95
CA GLN A 196 2.74 -20.38 -50.05
C GLN A 196 2.98 -20.87 -48.62
N GLU A 197 3.40 -22.13 -48.43
CA GLU A 197 3.73 -22.69 -47.12
C GLU A 197 4.92 -21.98 -46.48
N ILE A 198 6.01 -21.74 -47.23
CA ILE A 198 7.16 -20.95 -46.79
C ILE A 198 6.73 -19.54 -46.39
N THR A 199 5.82 -18.91 -47.14
CA THR A 199 5.31 -17.57 -46.80
C THR A 199 4.53 -17.58 -45.49
N LYS A 200 3.64 -18.56 -45.30
CA LYS A 200 2.89 -18.73 -44.04
C LYS A 200 3.82 -18.99 -42.86
N MET A 201 4.78 -19.89 -43.03
CA MET A 201 5.76 -20.23 -41.99
C MET A 201 6.67 -19.06 -41.63
N ASN A 202 7.13 -18.29 -42.62
CA ASN A 202 7.89 -17.06 -42.38
C ASN A 202 7.07 -16.01 -41.63
N GLU A 203 5.77 -15.89 -41.91
CA GLU A 203 4.90 -14.97 -41.18
C GLU A 203 4.70 -15.42 -39.73
N THR A 204 4.46 -16.71 -39.49
CA THR A 204 4.40 -17.28 -38.13
C THR A 204 5.72 -17.09 -37.38
N LEU A 205 6.87 -17.28 -38.04
CA LEU A 205 8.19 -17.04 -37.46
C LEU A 205 8.37 -15.56 -37.06
N ARG A 206 7.96 -14.61 -37.92
CA ARG A 206 8.02 -13.17 -37.56
C ARG A 206 7.16 -12.83 -36.36
N ILE A 207 5.97 -13.40 -36.25
CA ILE A 207 5.07 -13.19 -35.11
C ILE A 207 5.72 -13.76 -33.84
N LEU A 208 6.28 -14.98 -33.91
CA LEU A 208 6.97 -15.59 -32.77
C LEU A 208 8.24 -14.82 -32.36
N GLU A 209 9.04 -14.34 -33.31
CA GLU A 209 10.21 -13.50 -33.03
C GLU A 209 9.82 -12.17 -32.36
N LYS A 210 8.70 -11.58 -32.77
CA LYS A 210 8.16 -10.36 -32.14
C LYS A 210 7.72 -10.65 -30.70
N ASN A 211 6.96 -11.73 -30.50
CA ASN A 211 6.49 -12.13 -29.17
C ASN A 211 7.66 -12.49 -28.25
N LEU A 212 8.69 -13.17 -28.77
CA LEU A 212 9.88 -13.52 -28.00
C LEU A 212 10.63 -12.26 -27.53
N LYS A 213 10.81 -11.27 -28.41
CA LYS A 213 11.40 -9.97 -28.03
C LYS A 213 10.58 -9.24 -26.96
N GLU A 214 9.25 -9.25 -27.08
CA GLU A 214 8.36 -8.65 -26.08
C GLU A 214 8.45 -9.36 -24.73
N THR A 215 8.55 -10.70 -24.73
CA THR A 215 8.78 -11.46 -23.50
C THR A 215 10.15 -11.21 -22.89
N GLU A 216 11.19 -11.04 -23.69
CA GLU A 216 12.54 -10.68 -23.22
C GLU A 216 12.55 -9.28 -22.58
N THR A 217 11.86 -8.29 -23.16
CA THR A 217 11.74 -6.96 -22.55
C THR A 217 10.97 -7.01 -21.24
N ASN A 218 9.84 -7.72 -21.20
CA ASN A 218 9.04 -7.87 -19.98
C ASN A 218 9.82 -8.59 -18.86
N LEU A 219 10.63 -9.59 -19.22
CA LEU A 219 11.49 -10.30 -18.26
C LEU A 219 12.63 -9.41 -17.76
N SER A 220 13.21 -8.57 -18.62
CA SER A 220 14.21 -7.57 -18.22
C SER A 220 13.62 -6.54 -17.25
N GLU A 221 12.39 -6.06 -17.49
CA GLU A 221 11.69 -5.13 -16.60
C GLU A 221 11.36 -5.77 -15.25
N ALA A 222 10.88 -7.02 -15.26
CA ALA A 222 10.62 -7.78 -14.04
C ALA A 222 11.88 -8.00 -13.21
N ASN A 223 13.02 -8.34 -13.83
CA ASN A 223 14.30 -8.48 -13.14
C ASN A 223 14.76 -7.15 -12.52
N ALA A 224 14.65 -6.03 -13.25
CA ALA A 224 14.98 -4.72 -12.71
C ALA A 224 14.10 -4.34 -11.49
N MET A 225 12.83 -4.71 -11.52
CA MET A 225 11.93 -4.52 -10.37
C MET A 225 12.34 -5.38 -9.17
N VAL A 226 12.73 -6.64 -9.39
CA VAL A 226 13.24 -7.53 -8.33
C VAL A 226 14.50 -6.96 -7.69
N ASP A 227 15.45 -6.46 -8.48
CA ASP A 227 16.67 -5.82 -7.97
C ASP A 227 16.36 -4.58 -7.12
N CYS A 228 15.42 -3.73 -7.57
CA CYS A 228 14.96 -2.58 -6.80
C CYS A 228 14.34 -2.99 -5.46
N LYS A 229 13.50 -4.04 -5.44
CA LYS A 229 12.87 -4.58 -4.22
C LYS A 229 13.90 -5.20 -3.28
N GLN A 230 14.95 -5.84 -3.82
CA GLN A 230 16.03 -6.39 -3.02
C GLN A 230 16.84 -5.28 -2.32
N GLN A 231 17.09 -4.16 -2.99
CA GLN A 231 17.74 -2.98 -2.39
C GLN A 231 16.88 -2.34 -1.30
N GLU A 232 15.56 -2.21 -1.52
CA GLU A 232 14.62 -1.73 -0.49
C GLU A 232 14.66 -2.63 0.76
N LEU A 233 14.70 -3.95 0.58
CA LEU A 233 14.75 -4.91 1.69
C LEU A 233 16.07 -4.84 2.47
N GLU A 234 17.18 -4.58 1.80
CA GLU A 234 18.48 -4.34 2.42
C GLU A 234 18.46 -3.05 3.27
N MET A 235 17.90 -1.95 2.75
CA MET A 235 17.75 -0.71 3.51
C MET A 235 16.86 -0.88 4.75
N VAL A 236 15.76 -1.61 4.62
CA VAL A 236 14.86 -1.90 5.76
C VAL A 236 15.57 -2.77 6.79
N SER A 237 16.36 -3.75 6.37
CA SER A 237 17.13 -4.62 7.27
C SER A 237 18.17 -3.82 8.07
N GLU A 238 18.87 -2.89 7.41
CA GLU A 238 19.82 -1.99 8.06
C GLU A 238 19.12 -1.00 9.02
N ALA A 239 17.94 -0.49 8.65
CA ALA A 239 17.15 0.36 9.54
C ALA A 239 16.67 -0.40 10.79
N LEU A 240 16.26 -1.66 10.65
CA LEU A 240 15.90 -2.53 11.77
C LEU A 240 17.10 -2.78 12.71
N LYS A 241 18.29 -2.98 12.15
CA LYS A 241 19.52 -3.12 12.96
C LYS A 241 19.81 -1.87 13.78
N ARG A 242 19.70 -0.68 13.19
CA ARG A 242 19.86 0.60 13.92
C ARG A 242 18.78 0.80 14.99
N LEU A 243 17.55 0.39 14.72
CA LEU A 243 16.48 0.43 15.73
C LEU A 243 16.80 -0.49 16.90
N GLU A 244 17.32 -1.70 16.66
CA GLU A 244 17.73 -2.63 17.70
C GLU A 244 18.89 -2.07 18.54
N GLU A 245 19.89 -1.45 17.91
CA GLU A 245 20.98 -0.74 18.60
C GLU A 245 20.42 0.41 19.47
N SER A 246 19.49 1.22 18.95
CA SER A 246 18.84 2.28 19.71
C SER A 246 18.05 1.74 20.91
N ARG A 247 17.34 0.62 20.74
CA ARG A 247 16.59 -0.05 21.82
C ARG A 247 17.52 -0.54 22.91
N HIS A 248 18.71 -1.05 22.54
CA HIS A 248 19.73 -1.44 23.51
C HIS A 248 20.23 -0.22 24.29
N THR A 249 20.54 0.89 23.62
CA THR A 249 20.98 2.13 24.30
C THR A 249 19.92 2.71 25.23
N ILE A 250 18.63 2.67 24.85
CA ILE A 250 17.52 3.11 25.70
C ILE A 250 17.41 2.21 26.94
N SER A 251 17.53 0.89 26.77
CA SER A 251 17.54 -0.06 27.89
C SER A 251 18.69 0.20 28.86
N GLU A 252 19.88 0.50 28.35
CA GLU A 252 21.03 0.88 29.19
C GLU A 252 20.82 2.20 29.94
N LEU A 253 20.24 3.20 29.28
CA LEU A 253 19.93 4.50 29.89
C LEU A 253 18.86 4.35 30.98
N ASN A 254 17.80 3.58 30.75
CA ASN A 254 16.78 3.29 31.76
C ASN A 254 17.38 2.59 32.98
N ARG A 255 18.29 1.63 32.77
CA ARG A 255 19.00 0.98 33.88
C ARG A 255 19.86 1.97 34.67
N LYS A 256 20.53 2.91 33.99
CA LYS A 256 21.31 3.96 34.65
C LYS A 256 20.41 4.95 35.40
N SER A 257 19.24 5.31 34.86
CA SER A 257 18.25 6.16 35.52
C SER A 257 17.77 5.53 36.82
N GLY A 258 17.30 4.27 36.77
CA GLY A 258 16.85 3.55 37.97
C GLY A 258 17.94 3.45 39.05
N ASN A 259 19.19 3.19 38.66
CA ASN A 259 20.32 3.21 39.60
C ASN A 259 20.56 4.60 40.22
N LEU A 260 20.38 5.68 39.46
CA LEU A 260 20.54 7.05 39.97
C LEU A 260 19.38 7.42 40.91
N GLU A 261 18.15 7.03 40.59
CA GLU A 261 16.97 7.20 41.43
C GLU A 261 17.14 6.48 42.77
N GLU A 262 17.61 5.22 42.75
CA GLU A 262 17.93 4.47 43.97
C GLU A 262 18.99 5.20 44.82
N ASN A 263 20.08 5.67 44.21
CA ASN A 263 21.10 6.45 44.92
C ASN A 263 20.57 7.77 45.49
N VAL A 264 19.70 8.47 44.77
CA VAL A 264 19.07 9.72 45.25
C VAL A 264 18.19 9.44 46.46
N THR A 265 17.36 8.40 46.41
CA THR A 265 16.54 8.01 47.56
C THR A 265 17.39 7.59 48.77
N GLU A 266 18.47 6.85 48.56
CA GLU A 266 19.41 6.49 49.64
C GLU A 266 20.07 7.73 50.26
N LEU A 267 20.52 8.68 49.44
CA LEU A 267 21.12 9.93 49.91
C LEU A 267 20.11 10.83 50.63
N GLN A 268 18.87 10.88 50.17
CA GLN A 268 17.79 11.61 50.85
C GLN A 268 17.51 11.02 52.24
N MET A 269 17.46 9.69 52.37
CA MET A 269 17.31 9.02 53.67
C MET A 269 18.48 9.29 54.60
N LYS A 270 19.73 9.25 54.09
CA LYS A 270 20.92 9.61 54.88
C LYS A 270 20.91 11.07 55.32
N LEU A 271 20.50 11.98 54.45
CA LEU A 271 20.38 13.40 54.77
C LEU A 271 19.34 13.61 55.88
N MET A 272 18.16 13.00 55.76
CA MET A 272 17.11 13.06 56.77
C MET A 272 17.60 12.55 58.14
N ASN A 273 18.35 11.44 58.18
CA ASN A 273 18.90 10.91 59.43
C ASN A 273 19.94 11.86 60.06
N VAL A 274 20.82 12.46 59.25
CA VAL A 274 21.80 13.45 59.73
C VAL A 274 21.12 14.73 60.20
N GLU A 275 20.03 15.15 59.54
CA GLU A 275 19.21 16.27 59.98
C GLU A 275 18.56 15.97 61.32
N GLU A 276 17.98 14.78 61.52
CA GLU A 276 17.40 14.37 62.80
C GLU A 276 18.44 14.33 63.93
N GLU A 277 19.62 13.77 63.67
CA GLU A 277 20.75 13.77 64.62
C GLU A 277 21.20 15.20 64.97
N ASN A 278 21.31 16.10 63.99
CA ASN A 278 21.64 17.50 64.21
C ASN A 278 20.58 18.23 65.04
N HIS A 279 19.30 17.98 64.80
CA HIS A 279 18.22 18.53 65.62
C HIS A 279 18.31 18.02 67.07
N GLY A 280 18.58 16.72 67.25
CA GLY A 280 18.81 16.11 68.57
C GLY A 280 20.00 16.73 69.30
N LEU A 281 21.14 16.89 68.63
CA LEU A 281 22.34 17.51 69.20
C LEU A 281 22.11 18.99 69.53
N LYS A 282 21.38 19.73 68.68
CA LYS A 282 21.02 21.13 68.94
C LYS A 282 20.13 21.26 70.18
N ALA A 283 19.16 20.37 70.36
CA ALA A 283 18.33 20.33 71.56
C ALA A 283 19.13 19.97 72.82
N GLN A 284 20.09 19.04 72.72
CA GLN A 284 21.02 18.73 73.82
C GLN A 284 21.93 19.91 74.17
N LEU A 285 22.43 20.61 73.15
CA LEU A 285 23.24 21.81 73.35
C LEU A 285 22.44 22.90 74.07
N GLU A 286 21.21 23.16 73.63
CA GLU A 286 20.29 24.14 74.24
C GLU A 286 19.98 23.79 75.70
N THR A 287 19.65 22.53 76.00
CA THR A 287 19.40 22.08 77.37
C THR A 287 20.65 22.18 78.26
N SER A 288 21.84 21.90 77.73
CA SER A 288 23.09 22.09 78.46
C SER A 288 23.40 23.57 78.71
N HIS A 289 23.11 24.43 77.73
CA HIS A 289 23.29 25.88 77.83
C HIS A 289 22.39 26.47 78.92
N ASN A 290 21.11 26.06 78.95
CA ASN A 290 20.17 26.48 79.99
C ASN A 290 20.61 26.03 81.38
N ARG A 291 21.12 24.80 81.55
CA ARG A 291 21.69 24.35 82.84
C ARG A 291 22.91 25.16 83.27
N ILE A 292 23.81 25.48 82.34
CA ILE A 292 24.99 26.31 82.64
C ILE A 292 24.54 27.71 83.08
N LYS A 293 23.53 28.28 82.41
CA LYS A 293 22.95 29.58 82.78
C LYS A 293 22.33 29.55 84.18
N GLU A 294 21.50 28.55 84.49
CA GLU A 294 20.92 28.35 85.83
C GLU A 294 21.99 28.21 86.92
N MET A 295 23.05 27.44 86.64
CA MET A 295 24.19 27.32 87.56
C MET A 295 24.94 28.65 87.72
N SER A 296 25.14 29.40 86.63
CA SER A 296 25.79 30.71 86.66
C SER A 296 24.98 31.72 87.48
N ASP A 297 23.66 31.76 87.30
CA ASP A 297 22.74 32.60 88.07
C ASP A 297 22.75 32.21 89.56
N THR A 298 22.78 30.91 89.85
CA THR A 298 22.89 30.40 91.23
C THR A 298 24.22 30.81 91.88
N ILE A 299 25.34 30.70 91.15
CA ILE A 299 26.66 31.14 91.62
C ILE A 299 26.67 32.65 91.85
N SER A 300 26.06 33.44 90.96
CA SER A 300 25.94 34.89 91.10
C SER A 300 25.14 35.27 92.35
N MET A 301 23.99 34.64 92.57
CA MET A 301 23.19 34.83 93.80
C MET A 301 23.98 34.45 95.06
N LEU A 302 24.66 33.30 95.07
CA LEU A 302 25.49 32.87 96.21
C LEU A 302 26.67 33.81 96.47
N THR A 303 27.29 34.34 95.41
CA THR A 303 28.39 35.31 95.51
C THR A 303 27.89 36.62 96.11
N SER A 304 26.76 37.15 95.64
CA SER A 304 26.16 38.35 96.22
C SER A 304 25.73 38.16 97.68
N SER A 305 25.16 36.99 98.02
CA SER A 305 24.79 36.64 99.40
C SER A 305 26.03 36.55 100.30
N LYS A 306 27.10 35.90 99.83
CA LYS A 306 28.40 35.88 100.51
C LYS A 306 28.94 37.28 100.74
N ASP A 307 28.88 38.18 99.74
CA ASP A 307 29.38 39.54 99.86
C ASP A 307 28.56 40.37 100.86
N ILE A 308 27.23 40.20 100.90
CA ILE A 308 26.36 40.82 101.90
C ILE A 308 26.71 40.32 103.30
N LEU A 309 26.76 39.00 103.49
CA LEU A 309 27.12 38.39 104.78
C LEU A 309 28.53 38.78 105.22
N SER A 310 29.49 38.91 104.30
CA SER A 310 30.84 39.38 104.60
C SER A 310 30.82 40.83 105.11
N LYS A 311 30.03 41.70 104.48
CA LYS A 311 29.86 43.10 104.91
C LYS A 311 29.12 43.19 106.25
N GLU A 312 28.08 42.40 106.46
CA GLU A 312 27.37 42.31 107.74
C GLU A 312 28.29 41.81 108.84
N LEU A 313 29.12 40.79 108.58
CA LEU A 313 30.13 40.30 109.53
C LEU A 313 31.18 41.37 109.86
N ASP A 314 31.67 42.11 108.85
CA ASP A 314 32.64 43.20 109.06
C ASP A 314 32.01 44.39 109.81
N GLN A 315 30.73 44.69 109.57
CA GLN A 315 29.98 45.72 110.31
C GLN A 315 29.67 45.28 111.73
N LEU A 316 29.38 44.01 111.97
CA LEU A 316 29.09 43.47 113.30
C LEU A 316 30.36 43.25 114.12
N ARG A 317 31.54 43.12 113.52
CA ARG A 317 32.81 42.96 114.26
C ARG A 317 33.02 44.07 115.32
N PRO A 318 32.94 45.36 114.98
CA PRO A 318 33.05 46.44 115.96
C PRO A 318 31.91 46.46 116.99
N PHE A 319 30.67 46.14 116.61
CA PHE A 319 29.51 46.19 117.50
C PHE A 319 29.42 44.97 118.44
N ALA A 320 29.85 43.79 117.99
CA ALA A 320 29.99 42.60 118.83
C ALA A 320 31.15 42.76 119.82
N ASP A 321 32.26 43.37 119.39
CA ASP A 321 33.38 43.69 120.27
C ASP A 321 33.06 44.82 121.27
N ALA A 322 32.15 45.74 120.91
CA ALA A 322 31.86 46.93 121.73
C ALA A 322 30.56 46.87 122.55
N ALA A 323 29.52 46.12 122.16
CA ALA A 323 28.16 46.44 122.59
C ALA A 323 27.28 45.30 123.12
N GLY A 324 27.54 44.02 122.84
CA GLY A 324 26.83 42.90 123.49
C GLY A 324 25.29 42.99 123.63
N ILE A 325 24.55 43.68 122.75
CA ILE A 325 23.15 44.06 122.99
C ILE A 325 22.30 44.07 121.69
N GLU A 326 21.10 43.52 121.84
CA GLU A 326 19.92 43.47 120.96
C GLU A 326 18.96 44.63 121.32
N ASP A 327 18.38 45.38 120.35
CA ASP A 327 16.94 45.75 120.42
C ASP A 327 16.35 46.36 119.14
N TYR A 328 15.07 46.04 118.90
CA TYR A 328 14.34 46.00 117.63
C TYR A 328 12.94 46.66 117.76
N GLU A 329 12.60 47.70 116.97
CA GLU A 329 11.17 48.05 116.80
C GLU A 329 10.76 48.64 115.42
N ASN A 330 11.59 49.43 114.73
CA ASN A 330 11.26 49.98 113.39
C ASN A 330 11.81 49.15 112.20
N ILE A 331 12.46 48.04 112.49
CA ILE A 331 13.13 47.16 111.52
C ILE A 331 12.13 46.50 110.53
N PRO A 332 10.93 46.02 110.93
CA PRO A 332 10.05 45.27 110.03
C PRO A 332 9.53 46.05 108.82
N THR A 333 9.14 47.32 108.98
CA THR A 333 8.57 48.13 107.87
C THR A 333 9.64 48.49 106.83
N PHE A 334 10.87 48.79 107.27
CA PHE A 334 11.99 48.99 106.37
C PHE A 334 12.39 47.69 105.66
N ILE A 335 12.38 46.55 106.36
CA ILE A 335 12.60 45.25 105.73
C ILE A 335 11.56 44.99 104.63
N HIS A 336 10.28 45.24 104.90
CA HIS A 336 9.23 45.02 103.90
C HIS A 336 9.40 45.92 102.66
N ALA A 337 9.67 47.22 102.86
CA ALA A 337 9.90 48.14 101.74
C ALA A 337 11.13 47.77 100.91
N ILE A 338 12.21 47.29 101.54
CA ILE A 338 13.41 46.81 100.85
C ILE A 338 13.11 45.53 100.07
N GLN A 339 12.34 44.60 100.65
CA GLN A 339 11.92 43.37 99.99
C GLN A 339 11.04 43.65 98.77
N GLU A 340 10.05 44.52 98.91
CA GLU A 340 9.19 44.94 97.80
C GLU A 340 10.00 45.60 96.67
N ASN A 341 10.95 46.48 96.99
CA ASN A 341 11.82 47.09 95.99
C ASN A 341 12.72 46.05 95.28
N LYS A 342 13.19 45.02 95.98
CA LYS A 342 13.96 43.91 95.38
C LYS A 342 13.11 43.10 94.40
N GLU A 343 11.87 42.76 94.76
CA GLU A 343 10.95 42.05 93.87
C GLU A 343 10.57 42.91 92.65
N LEU A 344 10.35 44.21 92.84
CA LEU A 344 10.11 45.15 91.73
C LEU A 344 11.32 45.30 90.79
N ARG A 345 12.55 45.22 91.32
CA ARG A 345 13.76 45.20 90.49
C ARG A 345 13.87 43.91 89.69
N LYS A 346 13.66 42.76 90.34
CA LYS A 346 13.70 41.45 89.68
C LYS A 346 12.65 41.33 88.57
N THR A 347 11.44 41.81 88.82
CA THR A 347 10.37 41.85 87.80
C THR A 347 10.73 42.80 86.65
N ASN A 348 11.28 43.99 86.92
CA ASN A 348 11.76 44.89 85.88
C ASN A 348 12.92 44.30 85.05
N GLU A 349 13.87 43.60 85.67
CA GLU A 349 14.96 42.91 84.98
C GLU A 349 14.42 41.78 84.09
N ASN A 350 13.47 40.98 84.60
CA ASN A 350 12.82 39.94 83.82
C ASN A 350 12.03 40.51 82.63
N MET A 351 11.29 41.61 82.83
CA MET A 351 10.60 42.31 81.74
C MET A 351 11.58 42.85 80.70
N LYS A 352 12.74 43.36 81.11
CA LYS A 352 13.78 43.83 80.18
C LYS A 352 14.37 42.69 79.36
N LEU A 353 14.64 41.54 79.97
CA LEU A 353 15.12 40.34 79.27
C LEU A 353 14.09 39.84 78.25
N GLN A 354 12.82 39.72 78.65
CA GLN A 354 11.73 39.34 77.75
C GLN A 354 11.54 40.36 76.61
N SER A 355 11.73 41.65 76.87
CA SER A 355 11.65 42.70 75.85
C SER A 355 12.79 42.62 74.82
N GLU A 356 14.00 42.22 75.20
CA GLU A 356 15.08 42.01 74.23
C GLU A 356 14.93 40.68 73.48
N GLU A 357 14.47 39.60 74.15
CA GLU A 357 14.15 38.32 73.48
C GLU A 357 13.07 38.49 72.42
N THR A 358 11.97 39.17 72.73
CA THR A 358 10.90 39.46 71.77
C THR A 358 11.37 40.31 70.60
N LYS A 359 12.30 41.24 70.82
CA LYS A 359 12.92 42.06 69.78
C LYS A 359 13.85 41.27 68.88
N ASP A 360 14.63 40.34 69.43
CA ASP A 360 15.49 39.45 68.63
C ASP A 360 14.65 38.43 67.83
N ASN A 361 13.59 37.88 68.42
CA ASN A 361 12.61 37.07 67.71
C ASN A 361 11.94 37.85 66.55
N HIS A 362 11.62 39.13 66.77
CA HIS A 362 11.07 39.99 65.72
C HIS A 362 12.06 40.22 64.57
N LYS A 363 13.36 40.42 64.86
CA LYS A 363 14.40 40.53 63.82
C LYS A 363 14.56 39.23 63.02
N GLN A 364 14.57 38.08 63.70
CA GLN A 364 14.64 36.78 63.03
C GLN A 364 13.42 36.55 62.12
N MET A 365 12.22 36.85 62.63
CA MET A 365 10.98 36.79 61.84
C MET A 365 11.04 37.70 60.62
N GLN A 366 11.56 38.93 60.77
CA GLN A 366 11.71 39.86 59.65
C GLN A 366 12.73 39.36 58.61
N SER A 367 13.81 38.70 59.05
CA SER A 367 14.78 38.07 58.16
C SER A 367 14.15 36.93 57.35
N ILE A 368 13.43 36.01 58.01
CA ILE A 368 12.73 34.90 57.36
C ILE A 368 11.67 35.43 56.39
N HIS A 369 10.90 36.44 56.81
CA HIS A 369 9.91 37.08 55.95
C HIS A 369 10.57 37.68 54.69
N THR A 370 11.73 38.34 54.82
CA THR A 370 12.44 38.89 53.66
C THR A 370 12.91 37.79 52.70
N GLU A 371 13.49 36.72 53.23
CA GLU A 371 13.94 35.55 52.44
C GLU A 371 12.78 34.87 51.70
N VAL A 372 11.67 34.62 52.38
CA VAL A 372 10.46 34.03 51.79
C VAL A 372 9.88 34.93 50.70
N PHE A 373 9.92 36.26 50.87
CA PHE A 373 9.47 37.20 49.82
C PHE A 373 10.38 37.17 48.59
N GLU A 374 11.70 37.09 48.77
CA GLU A 374 12.66 36.96 47.68
C GLU A 374 12.52 35.64 46.93
N GLU A 375 12.35 34.54 47.65
CA GLU A 375 12.11 33.22 47.05
C GLU A 375 10.79 33.19 46.27
N ASN A 376 9.70 33.72 46.84
CA ASN A 376 8.42 33.84 46.14
C ASN A 376 8.53 34.71 44.88
N ALA A 377 9.32 35.78 44.89
CA ALA A 377 9.56 36.59 43.70
C ALA A 377 10.32 35.79 42.62
N LYS A 378 11.32 34.99 43.00
CA LYS A 378 12.05 34.10 42.08
C LYS A 378 11.13 33.02 41.48
N LEU A 379 10.29 32.41 42.31
CA LEU A 379 9.31 31.40 41.88
C LEU A 379 8.27 31.99 40.92
N ARG A 380 7.75 33.19 41.19
CA ARG A 380 6.86 33.90 40.27
C ARG A 380 7.52 34.16 38.92
N ASN A 381 8.74 34.70 38.91
CA ASN A 381 9.49 34.93 37.66
C ASN A 381 9.74 33.64 36.88
N ARG A 382 10.03 32.53 37.57
CA ARG A 382 10.20 31.20 36.95
C ARG A 382 8.89 30.69 36.36
N ASN A 383 7.77 30.85 37.07
CA ASN A 383 6.45 30.45 36.56
C ASN A 383 6.06 31.27 35.33
N GLU A 384 6.28 32.59 35.34
CA GLU A 384 6.04 33.44 34.15
C GLU A 384 6.92 33.05 32.95
N ASP A 385 8.17 32.64 33.19
CA ASP A 385 9.05 32.13 32.12
C ASP A 385 8.57 30.78 31.57
N LEU A 386 8.13 29.87 32.44
CA LEU A 386 7.54 28.60 32.03
C LEU A 386 6.25 28.80 31.25
N GLU A 387 5.35 29.68 31.69
CA GLU A 387 4.13 30.05 30.98
C GLU A 387 4.42 30.61 29.58
N ARG A 388 5.44 31.48 29.45
CA ARG A 388 5.90 31.97 28.14
C ARG A 388 6.41 30.86 27.24
N ARG A 389 7.16 29.89 27.78
CA ARG A 389 7.65 28.73 27.02
C ARG A 389 6.51 27.81 26.60
N PHE A 390 5.54 27.55 27.48
CA PHE A 390 4.37 26.75 27.16
C PHE A 390 3.53 27.41 26.06
N ALA A 391 3.27 28.71 26.16
CA ALA A 391 2.57 29.46 25.11
C ALA A 391 3.30 29.39 23.76
N HIS A 392 4.64 29.50 23.76
CA HIS A 392 5.43 29.35 22.54
C HIS A 392 5.32 27.95 21.92
N VAL A 393 5.38 26.90 22.73
CA VAL A 393 5.20 25.51 22.26
C VAL A 393 3.78 25.29 21.72
N ASP A 394 2.76 25.85 22.37
CA ASP A 394 1.38 25.78 21.89
C ASP A 394 1.21 26.47 20.53
N ASP A 395 1.85 27.63 20.32
CA ASP A 395 1.87 28.34 19.03
C ASP A 395 2.61 27.52 17.94
N GLU A 396 3.74 26.89 18.28
CA GLU A 396 4.47 26.01 17.36
C GLU A 396 3.64 24.78 16.98
N LEU A 397 3.00 24.14 17.96
CA LEU A 397 2.10 23.00 17.73
C LEU A 397 0.90 23.40 16.87
N ALA A 398 0.33 24.58 17.08
CA ALA A 398 -0.76 25.10 16.24
C ALA A 398 -0.29 25.31 14.78
N CYS A 399 0.90 25.88 14.59
CA CYS A 399 1.49 26.08 13.26
C CYS A 399 1.77 24.75 12.54
N VAL A 400 2.35 23.77 13.24
CA VAL A 400 2.59 22.42 12.69
C VAL A 400 1.27 21.74 12.31
N ASN A 401 0.26 21.81 13.17
CA ASN A 401 -1.07 21.25 12.89
C ASN A 401 -1.73 21.91 11.68
N GLU A 402 -1.62 23.24 11.52
CA GLU A 402 -2.15 23.94 10.36
C GLU A 402 -1.43 23.52 9.07
N ASN A 403 -0.10 23.36 9.12
CA ASN A 403 0.69 22.88 7.98
C ASN A 403 0.32 21.45 7.59
N TRP A 404 0.19 20.54 8.57
CA TRP A 404 -0.27 19.17 8.32
C TRP A 404 -1.68 19.14 7.73
N ALA A 405 -2.59 20.00 8.19
CA ALA A 405 -3.93 20.10 7.61
C ALA A 405 -3.90 20.59 6.15
N LYS A 406 -3.02 21.54 5.81
CA LYS A 406 -2.81 22.02 4.44
C LYS A 406 -2.23 20.93 3.55
N GLU A 407 -1.17 20.24 3.98
CA GLU A 407 -0.54 19.15 3.25
C GLU A 407 -1.51 17.99 3.01
N LEU A 408 -2.29 17.60 4.02
CA LEU A 408 -3.29 16.55 3.88
C LEU A 408 -4.35 16.92 2.84
N LYS A 409 -4.80 18.18 2.83
CA LYS A 409 -5.77 18.69 1.85
C LYS A 409 -5.19 18.72 0.44
N GLU A 410 -3.94 19.13 0.27
CA GLU A 410 -3.23 19.13 -1.02
C GLU A 410 -3.08 17.71 -1.56
N LYS A 411 -2.60 16.77 -0.72
CA LYS A 411 -2.48 15.36 -1.11
C LYS A 411 -3.82 14.74 -1.47
N GLN A 412 -4.89 15.06 -0.76
CA GLN A 412 -6.24 14.61 -1.11
C GLN A 412 -6.66 15.11 -2.49
N GLN A 413 -6.43 16.39 -2.80
CA GLN A 413 -6.74 16.95 -4.12
C GLN A 413 -5.93 16.30 -5.23
N ASP A 414 -4.66 15.99 -5.00
CA ASP A 414 -3.81 15.30 -5.98
C ASP A 414 -4.26 13.86 -6.20
N TRP A 415 -4.66 13.16 -5.15
CA TRP A 415 -5.26 11.83 -5.27
C TRP A 415 -6.55 11.86 -6.09
N ASP A 416 -7.41 12.85 -5.86
CA ASP A 416 -8.66 13.01 -6.62
C ASP A 416 -8.39 13.31 -8.10
N LYS A 417 -7.39 14.14 -8.42
CA LYS A 417 -6.95 14.38 -9.82
C LYS A 417 -6.45 13.10 -10.50
N VAL A 418 -5.58 12.34 -9.84
CA VAL A 418 -5.02 11.08 -10.38
C VAL A 418 -6.13 10.04 -10.56
N LYS A 419 -7.05 9.94 -9.61
CA LYS A 419 -8.21 9.07 -9.69
C LYS A 419 -9.09 9.43 -10.88
N TYR A 420 -9.43 10.70 -11.04
CA TYR A 420 -10.25 11.17 -12.17
C TYR A 420 -9.57 10.90 -13.52
N ALA A 421 -8.27 11.12 -13.64
CA ALA A 421 -7.51 10.83 -14.86
C ALA A 421 -7.52 9.33 -15.21
N ALA A 422 -7.30 8.46 -14.21
CA ALA A 422 -7.35 7.01 -14.40
C ALA A 422 -8.76 6.53 -14.78
N GLU A 423 -9.80 7.07 -14.14
CA GLU A 423 -11.20 6.75 -14.46
C GLU A 423 -11.55 7.18 -15.90
N SER A 424 -11.08 8.35 -16.34
CA SER A 424 -11.25 8.82 -17.72
C SER A 424 -10.52 7.93 -18.74
N GLU A 425 -9.32 7.46 -18.43
CA GLU A 425 -8.57 6.54 -19.30
C GLU A 425 -9.26 5.17 -19.40
N VAL A 426 -9.75 4.64 -18.28
CA VAL A 426 -10.53 3.39 -18.24
C VAL A 426 -11.81 3.52 -19.06
N LEU A 427 -12.51 4.66 -18.99
CA LEU A 427 -13.68 4.91 -19.83
C LEU A 427 -13.33 4.91 -21.32
N SER A 428 -12.26 5.60 -21.72
CA SER A 428 -11.82 5.62 -23.12
C SER A 428 -11.41 4.24 -23.63
N LEU A 429 -10.68 3.45 -22.83
CA LEU A 429 -10.31 2.07 -23.19
C LEU A 429 -11.55 1.16 -23.31
N ARG A 430 -12.56 1.35 -22.45
CA ARG A 430 -13.83 0.64 -22.57
C ARG A 430 -14.57 0.99 -23.85
N GLU A 431 -14.62 2.26 -24.23
CA GLU A 431 -15.21 2.70 -25.51
C GLU A 431 -14.48 2.08 -26.71
N GLN A 432 -13.14 2.04 -26.67
CA GLN A 432 -12.33 1.40 -27.71
C GLN A 432 -12.60 -0.11 -27.81
N LEU A 433 -12.72 -0.81 -26.67
CA LEU A 433 -13.07 -2.23 -26.64
C LEU A 433 -14.45 -2.49 -27.23
N VAL A 434 -15.46 -1.67 -26.91
CA VAL A 434 -16.80 -1.77 -27.49
C VAL A 434 -16.75 -1.55 -29.01
N HIS A 435 -15.97 -0.59 -29.48
CA HIS A 435 -15.80 -0.35 -30.92
C HIS A 435 -15.14 -1.54 -31.63
N LEU A 436 -14.08 -2.10 -31.06
CA LEU A 436 -13.40 -3.29 -31.60
C LEU A 436 -14.31 -4.52 -31.61
N GLN A 437 -15.11 -4.72 -30.57
CA GLN A 437 -16.13 -5.78 -30.52
C GLN A 437 -17.15 -5.61 -31.65
N SER A 438 -17.64 -4.39 -31.88
CA SER A 438 -18.56 -4.10 -32.99
C SER A 438 -17.94 -4.39 -34.36
N ILE A 439 -16.66 -4.04 -34.57
CA ILE A 439 -15.94 -4.38 -35.81
C ILE A 439 -15.80 -5.89 -35.97
N LEU A 440 -15.42 -6.61 -34.91
CA LEU A 440 -15.27 -8.07 -34.92
C LEU A 440 -16.60 -8.75 -35.27
N GLU A 441 -17.71 -8.31 -34.67
CA GLU A 441 -19.05 -8.82 -34.97
C GLU A 441 -19.43 -8.57 -36.44
N SER A 442 -19.13 -7.38 -36.97
CA SER A 442 -19.38 -7.05 -38.37
C SER A 442 -18.55 -7.92 -39.31
N ALA A 443 -17.25 -8.05 -39.06
CA ALA A 443 -16.35 -8.89 -39.85
C ALA A 443 -16.74 -10.36 -39.78
N THR A 444 -17.15 -10.85 -38.62
CA THR A 444 -17.63 -12.23 -38.43
C THR A 444 -18.93 -12.46 -39.21
N ARG A 445 -19.85 -11.50 -39.20
CA ARG A 445 -21.10 -11.56 -39.98
C ARG A 445 -20.82 -11.57 -41.48
N GLU A 446 -19.89 -10.74 -41.95
CA GLU A 446 -19.49 -10.70 -43.36
C GLU A 446 -18.78 -11.99 -43.79
N ALA A 447 -17.90 -12.55 -42.96
CA ALA A 447 -17.26 -13.84 -43.22
C ALA A 447 -18.28 -14.98 -43.32
N ALA A 448 -19.27 -15.03 -42.42
CA ALA A 448 -20.35 -16.01 -42.47
C ALA A 448 -21.25 -15.85 -43.72
N GLU A 449 -21.54 -14.61 -44.13
CA GLU A 449 -22.27 -14.31 -45.35
C GLU A 449 -21.50 -14.75 -46.60
N ASN A 450 -20.20 -14.45 -46.66
CA ASN A 450 -19.34 -14.85 -47.76
C ASN A 450 -19.20 -16.38 -47.84
N ALA A 451 -19.09 -17.07 -46.70
CA ALA A 451 -19.09 -18.54 -46.67
C ALA A 451 -20.40 -19.13 -47.24
N ARG A 452 -21.55 -18.52 -46.93
CA ARG A 452 -22.84 -18.95 -47.50
C ARG A 452 -22.88 -18.74 -49.02
N ARG A 453 -22.47 -17.57 -49.51
CA ARG A 453 -22.40 -17.28 -50.95
C ARG A 453 -21.47 -18.24 -51.68
N VAL A 454 -20.32 -18.59 -51.09
CA VAL A 454 -19.41 -19.59 -51.67
C VAL A 454 -20.09 -20.95 -51.77
N SER A 455 -20.79 -21.40 -50.72
CA SER A 455 -21.51 -22.67 -50.74
C SER A 455 -22.64 -22.70 -51.79
N GLU A 456 -23.38 -21.60 -51.95
CA GLU A 456 -24.39 -21.45 -52.99
C GLU A 456 -23.78 -21.51 -54.39
N LEU A 457 -22.68 -20.77 -54.63
CA LEU A 457 -21.95 -20.80 -55.91
C LEU A 457 -21.35 -22.18 -56.20
N GLU A 458 -20.87 -22.90 -55.18
CA GLU A 458 -20.41 -24.28 -55.35
C GLU A 458 -21.56 -25.20 -55.75
N HIS A 459 -22.73 -25.06 -55.12
CA HIS A 459 -23.93 -25.81 -55.46
C HIS A 459 -24.38 -25.53 -56.90
N GLU A 460 -24.46 -24.26 -57.30
CA GLU A 460 -24.77 -23.85 -58.68
C GLU A 460 -23.74 -24.39 -59.67
N ARG A 461 -22.44 -24.32 -59.34
CA ARG A 461 -21.37 -24.90 -60.15
C ARG A 461 -21.55 -26.41 -60.32
N HIS A 462 -21.92 -27.13 -59.26
CA HIS A 462 -22.17 -28.56 -59.32
C HIS A 462 -23.40 -28.89 -60.18
N GLU A 463 -24.47 -28.10 -60.08
CA GLU A 463 -25.67 -28.30 -60.91
C GLU A 463 -25.41 -27.99 -62.39
N VAL A 464 -24.67 -26.92 -62.71
CA VAL A 464 -24.24 -26.62 -64.07
C VAL A 464 -23.37 -27.75 -64.65
N ARG A 465 -22.42 -28.29 -63.85
CA ARG A 465 -21.64 -29.46 -64.28
C ARG A 465 -22.53 -30.67 -64.56
N ARG A 466 -23.45 -30.99 -63.65
CA ARG A 466 -24.39 -32.11 -63.82
C ARG A 466 -25.22 -31.96 -65.09
N LEU A 467 -25.72 -30.76 -65.38
CA LEU A 467 -26.46 -30.45 -66.60
C LEU A 467 -25.58 -30.56 -67.85
N SER A 468 -24.34 -30.06 -67.79
CA SER A 468 -23.36 -30.17 -68.87
C SER A 468 -23.04 -31.64 -69.19
N ASP A 469 -22.77 -32.46 -68.17
CA ASP A 469 -22.48 -33.88 -68.34
C ASP A 469 -23.69 -34.64 -68.93
N ALA A 470 -24.90 -34.35 -68.46
CA ALA A 470 -26.12 -34.94 -69.00
C ALA A 470 -26.34 -34.56 -70.48
N MET A 471 -26.08 -33.31 -70.85
CA MET A 471 -26.12 -32.86 -72.25
C MET A 471 -25.05 -33.55 -73.09
N HIS A 472 -23.84 -33.71 -72.56
CA HIS A 472 -22.75 -34.40 -73.25
C HIS A 472 -23.07 -35.88 -73.50
N ILE A 473 -23.62 -36.58 -72.50
CA ILE A 473 -24.07 -37.98 -72.64
C ILE A 473 -25.14 -38.08 -73.74
N LYS A 474 -26.16 -37.21 -73.68
CA LYS A 474 -27.24 -37.20 -74.68
C LYS A 474 -26.72 -36.93 -76.10
N ALA A 475 -25.79 -36.00 -76.27
CA ALA A 475 -25.14 -35.72 -77.54
C ALA A 475 -24.33 -36.93 -78.06
N GLN A 476 -23.60 -37.64 -77.18
CA GLN A 476 -22.90 -38.87 -77.54
C GLN A 476 -23.86 -39.99 -77.95
N GLU A 477 -24.99 -40.16 -77.26
CA GLU A 477 -26.01 -41.15 -77.60
C GLU A 477 -26.68 -40.84 -78.95
N ASP A 478 -27.01 -39.58 -79.22
CA ASP A 478 -27.57 -39.14 -80.50
C ASP A 478 -26.57 -39.39 -81.64
N LEU A 479 -25.29 -39.05 -81.43
CA LEU A 479 -24.23 -39.30 -82.41
C LEU A 479 -24.02 -40.80 -82.65
N ALA A 480 -24.00 -41.62 -81.60
CA ALA A 480 -23.88 -43.07 -81.70
C ALA A 480 -25.07 -43.70 -82.47
N ARG A 481 -26.29 -43.19 -82.26
CA ARG A 481 -27.47 -43.57 -83.05
C ARG A 481 -27.31 -43.20 -84.52
N GLN A 482 -26.86 -41.98 -84.83
CA GLN A 482 -26.62 -41.56 -86.22
C GLN A 482 -25.55 -42.41 -86.91
N VAL A 483 -24.44 -42.70 -86.23
CA VAL A 483 -23.37 -43.58 -86.74
C VAL A 483 -23.91 -44.98 -87.03
N ARG A 484 -24.79 -45.52 -86.17
CA ARG A 484 -25.42 -46.83 -86.38
C ARG A 484 -26.29 -46.84 -87.64
N VAL A 485 -27.16 -45.84 -87.81
CA VAL A 485 -28.01 -45.71 -89.01
C VAL A 485 -27.19 -45.57 -90.28
N LEU A 486 -26.11 -44.78 -90.24
CA LEU A 486 -25.22 -44.62 -91.39
C LEU A 486 -24.49 -45.93 -91.73
N LYS A 487 -24.04 -46.70 -90.72
CA LYS A 487 -23.45 -48.03 -90.94
C LYS A 487 -24.44 -49.02 -91.56
N GLU A 488 -25.69 -49.02 -91.10
CA GLU A 488 -26.75 -49.87 -91.68
C GLU A 488 -27.02 -49.49 -93.14
N ARG A 489 -27.15 -48.19 -93.44
CA ARG A 489 -27.31 -47.71 -94.83
C ARG A 489 -26.12 -48.02 -95.72
N LEU A 490 -24.91 -47.93 -95.17
CA LEU A 490 -23.70 -48.29 -95.90
C LEU A 490 -23.70 -49.79 -96.23
N ALA A 491 -24.05 -50.65 -95.26
CA ALA A 491 -24.16 -52.08 -95.47
C ALA A 491 -25.25 -52.44 -96.50
N GLU A 492 -26.39 -51.74 -96.48
CA GLU A 492 -27.45 -51.91 -97.48
C GLU A 492 -26.99 -51.47 -98.88
N SER A 493 -26.30 -50.33 -98.97
CA SER A 493 -25.69 -49.86 -100.22
C SER A 493 -24.63 -50.84 -100.75
N ASP A 494 -23.79 -51.40 -99.87
CA ASP A 494 -22.80 -52.41 -100.24
C ASP A 494 -23.48 -53.68 -100.76
N SER A 495 -24.60 -54.10 -100.17
CA SER A 495 -25.42 -55.21 -100.67
C SER A 495 -26.00 -54.92 -102.05
N GLN A 496 -26.54 -53.72 -102.27
CA GLN A 496 -27.07 -53.30 -103.58
C GLN A 496 -25.96 -53.24 -104.65
N VAL A 497 -24.77 -52.75 -104.30
CA VAL A 497 -23.61 -52.77 -105.19
C VAL A 497 -23.19 -54.20 -105.51
N ALA A 498 -23.23 -55.11 -104.54
CA ALA A 498 -22.97 -56.53 -104.78
C ALA A 498 -24.01 -57.15 -105.74
N GLU A 499 -25.30 -56.85 -105.57
CA GLU A 499 -26.37 -57.29 -106.49
C GLU A 499 -26.18 -56.73 -107.91
N LEU A 500 -25.88 -55.44 -108.03
CA LEU A 500 -25.59 -54.81 -109.31
C LEU A 500 -24.35 -55.43 -109.98
N ASN A 501 -23.30 -55.75 -109.21
CA ASN A 501 -22.14 -56.44 -109.75
C ASN A 501 -22.49 -57.85 -110.27
N VAL A 502 -23.40 -58.57 -109.62
CA VAL A 502 -23.91 -59.86 -110.11
C VAL A 502 -24.72 -59.67 -111.41
N LEU A 503 -25.60 -58.66 -111.47
CA LEU A 503 -26.38 -58.32 -112.66
C LEU A 503 -25.50 -57.87 -113.83
N VAL A 504 -24.49 -57.04 -113.59
CA VAL A 504 -23.52 -56.63 -114.62
C VAL A 504 -22.74 -57.84 -115.11
N SER A 505 -22.36 -58.75 -114.20
CA SER A 505 -21.68 -60.00 -114.58
C SER A 505 -22.58 -60.92 -115.41
N SER A 506 -23.87 -61.03 -115.08
CA SER A 506 -24.82 -61.82 -115.87
C SER A 506 -25.13 -61.18 -117.22
N LEU A 507 -25.29 -59.86 -117.28
CA LEU A 507 -25.51 -59.13 -118.53
C LEU A 507 -24.27 -59.19 -119.44
N ALA A 508 -23.07 -59.10 -118.85
CA ALA A 508 -21.82 -59.31 -119.59
C ALA A 508 -21.73 -60.74 -120.13
N ALA A 509 -22.15 -61.75 -119.35
CA ALA A 509 -22.22 -63.12 -119.82
C ALA A 509 -23.24 -63.28 -120.97
N ASP A 510 -24.44 -62.70 -120.86
CA ASP A 510 -25.46 -62.70 -121.92
C ASP A 510 -25.00 -61.96 -123.18
N ALA A 511 -24.32 -60.83 -123.04
CA ALA A 511 -23.75 -60.10 -124.16
C ALA A 511 -22.65 -60.92 -124.86
N THR A 512 -21.83 -61.66 -124.10
CA THR A 512 -20.85 -62.59 -124.70
C THR A 512 -21.51 -63.80 -125.36
N ALA A 513 -22.63 -64.31 -124.82
CA ALA A 513 -23.41 -65.38 -125.44
C ALA A 513 -24.09 -64.90 -126.74
N SER A 514 -24.72 -63.72 -126.72
CA SER A 514 -25.33 -63.09 -127.89
C SER A 514 -24.29 -62.76 -128.97
N ARG A 515 -23.09 -62.29 -128.59
CA ARG A 515 -21.99 -62.12 -129.54
C ARG A 515 -21.56 -63.44 -130.19
N ARG A 516 -21.57 -64.55 -129.46
CA ARG A 516 -21.31 -65.88 -130.05
C ARG A 516 -22.41 -66.26 -131.04
N GLU A 517 -23.69 -66.10 -130.67
CA GLU A 517 -24.80 -66.40 -131.58
C GLU A 517 -24.79 -65.55 -132.86
N ILE A 518 -24.51 -64.25 -132.76
CA ILE A 518 -24.37 -63.38 -133.94
C ILE A 518 -23.16 -63.80 -134.79
N SER A 519 -22.07 -64.23 -134.15
CA SER A 519 -20.89 -64.72 -134.86
C SER A 519 -21.10 -66.08 -135.53
N ASP A 520 -22.08 -66.87 -135.09
CA ASP A 520 -22.45 -68.15 -135.71
C ASP A 520 -23.47 -67.97 -136.86
N LEU A 521 -24.17 -66.82 -136.92
CA LEU A 521 -25.13 -66.46 -137.98
C LEU A 521 -24.49 -65.72 -139.17
N LEU A 522 -23.28 -65.18 -139.00
CA LEU A 522 -22.45 -64.57 -140.04
C LEU A 522 -21.47 -65.61 -140.60
#